data_AF-A0AAE1S1M7-F1
#
_entry.id   AF-A0AAE1S1M7-F1
#
_cell.length_a   1.000
_cell.length_b   1.000
_cell.length_c   1.000
_cell.angle_alpha   90.00
_cell.angle_beta   90.00
_cell.angle_gamma   90.00
#
_symmetry.space_group_name_H-M   'P 1'
#
loop_
_entity.id
_entity.type
_entity.pdbx_description
1 polymer ?
#
loop_
_entity_poly.entity_id
_entity_poly.type
_entity_poly.pdbx_seq_one_letter_code
_entity_poly.pdbx_strand_id
1 'polypeptide(L)'
;MRAMSKAVASGFLILSFLVSISEANPGFIQCNCDGDERYWNMERLLTYHRISDLFLAVTYFSIPIEIIYFVSCSNFPFKCVLFQMGAFIIFCGLTHFLTFLAYSGQPTLHLVLAILVSKIFTAVVSGFTACTLPCNISSLLKIKGREFMLKKKASDLVREVGIIKRKKEAGMHVRMLTQEIRKSLDRHTIHNSEIKGSDAVKILPIDSPLAAASSGGSSEPGVVAAIRMLMLRLSNFNVGTPPELVPYCFPILVLVLPSGKGRSWSNHEIEIVRVVADQVAVALSHAAVLEESRKIGDALMEQNRALHQAKQDVLSASKARNAFHNVMSHGLRRPMHSISGLLSMLQNEKYLSNEKQLLVDTMVKT
;
A
#
# COMPACT_ATOMS: atom_id res chain seq x y z
N MET A 1 11.77 -17.03 2.87
CA MET A 1 12.73 -18.10 3.24
C MET A 1 13.43 -18.74 2.03
N ARG A 2 12.74 -19.14 0.94
CA ARG A 2 13.38 -19.74 -0.26
C ARG A 2 14.40 -18.87 -1.01
N ALA A 3 14.28 -17.53 -0.98
CA ALA A 3 15.23 -16.64 -1.67
C ALA A 3 16.56 -16.47 -0.92
N MET A 4 16.54 -16.53 0.42
CA MET A 4 17.76 -16.45 1.24
C MET A 4 18.62 -17.72 1.11
N SER A 5 18.00 -18.88 0.97
CA SER A 5 18.70 -20.16 0.76
C SER A 5 19.51 -20.18 -0.55
N LYS A 6 19.02 -19.53 -1.62
CA LYS A 6 19.75 -19.46 -2.91
C LYS A 6 20.97 -18.52 -2.86
N ALA A 7 20.87 -17.42 -2.11
CA ALA A 7 21.99 -16.49 -1.91
C ALA A 7 23.10 -17.10 -1.04
N VAL A 8 22.73 -17.85 0.01
CA VAL A 8 23.68 -18.57 0.86
C VAL A 8 24.35 -19.72 0.09
N ALA A 9 23.61 -20.44 -0.75
CA ALA A 9 24.18 -21.49 -1.62
C ALA A 9 25.15 -20.93 -2.68
N SER A 10 24.82 -19.77 -3.27
CA SER A 10 25.73 -19.08 -4.20
C SER A 10 27.02 -18.60 -3.51
N GLY A 11 26.93 -18.15 -2.25
CA GLY A 11 28.10 -17.79 -1.44
C GLY A 11 28.99 -18.99 -1.11
N PHE A 12 28.38 -20.14 -0.79
CA PHE A 12 29.10 -21.39 -0.53
C PHE A 12 29.82 -21.93 -1.78
N LEU A 13 29.23 -21.80 -2.98
CA LEU A 13 29.87 -22.21 -4.23
C LEU A 13 31.08 -21.35 -4.58
N ILE A 14 31.00 -20.04 -4.37
CA ILE A 14 32.14 -19.12 -4.59
C ILE A 14 33.25 -19.39 -3.57
N LEU A 15 32.89 -19.65 -2.32
CA LEU A 15 33.85 -19.99 -1.27
C LEU A 15 34.52 -21.35 -1.53
N SER A 16 33.75 -22.34 -2.00
CA SER A 16 34.30 -23.66 -2.37
C SER A 16 35.24 -23.56 -3.58
N PHE A 17 34.94 -22.69 -4.55
CA PHE A 17 35.80 -22.46 -5.71
C PHE A 17 37.12 -21.78 -5.32
N LEU A 18 37.09 -20.86 -4.36
CA LEU A 18 38.28 -20.20 -3.82
C LEU A 18 39.13 -21.14 -2.95
N VAL A 19 38.51 -22.04 -2.19
CA VAL A 19 39.22 -23.08 -1.40
C VAL A 19 39.92 -24.08 -2.33
N SER A 20 39.28 -24.48 -3.44
CA SER A 20 39.91 -25.37 -4.43
C SER A 20 41.12 -24.74 -5.16
N ILE A 21 41.21 -23.41 -5.24
CA ILE A 21 42.39 -22.72 -5.80
C ILE A 21 43.53 -22.64 -4.77
N SER A 22 43.20 -22.62 -3.47
CA SER A 22 44.19 -22.53 -2.39
C SER A 22 44.85 -23.86 -2.02
N GLU A 23 44.35 -24.99 -2.53
CA GLU A 23 44.89 -26.33 -2.29
C GLU A 23 45.84 -26.79 -3.41
N ALA A 24 46.57 -25.85 -4.03
CA ALA A 24 47.78 -26.17 -4.79
C ALA A 24 48.96 -26.28 -3.82
N ASN A 25 49.18 -27.50 -3.33
CA ASN A 25 50.28 -27.91 -2.45
C ASN A 25 51.65 -27.35 -2.93
N PRO A 26 52.53 -26.78 -2.07
CA PRO A 26 53.87 -26.35 -2.46
C PRO A 26 54.80 -27.57 -2.49
N GLY A 27 54.56 -28.48 -3.43
CA GLY A 27 55.43 -29.61 -3.72
C GLY A 27 56.44 -29.24 -4.79
N PHE A 28 57.69 -29.09 -4.39
CA PHE A 28 58.87 -28.96 -5.24
C PHE A 28 58.88 -30.07 -6.31
N ILE A 29 58.74 -29.72 -7.60
CA ILE A 29 59.07 -30.61 -8.72
C ILE A 29 60.05 -29.89 -9.62
N GLN A 30 61.31 -30.30 -9.49
CA GLN A 30 62.31 -30.14 -10.53
C GLN A 30 62.26 -31.39 -11.41
N CYS A 31 61.96 -31.20 -12.70
CA CYS A 31 62.44 -32.08 -13.76
C CYS A 31 62.42 -31.35 -15.12
N ASN A 32 63.32 -31.81 -15.99
CA ASN A 32 63.99 -31.09 -17.07
C ASN A 32 63.31 -31.25 -18.45
N CYS A 33 63.64 -30.32 -19.36
CA CYS A 33 63.40 -30.18 -20.81
C CYS A 33 62.72 -31.30 -21.62
N ASP A 34 61.72 -30.95 -22.45
CA ASP A 34 61.88 -30.77 -23.91
C ASP A 34 60.59 -30.19 -24.54
N GLY A 35 60.71 -29.43 -25.63
CA GLY A 35 59.57 -29.00 -26.46
C GLY A 35 59.16 -27.53 -26.35
N ASP A 36 59.32 -26.82 -27.46
CA ASP A 36 58.77 -25.50 -27.73
C ASP A 36 57.28 -25.42 -27.34
N GLU A 37 56.95 -24.60 -26.33
CA GLU A 37 55.71 -23.80 -26.19
C GLU A 37 55.55 -23.24 -24.76
N ARG A 38 56.51 -22.43 -24.29
CA ARG A 38 56.34 -21.69 -23.01
C ARG A 38 55.61 -20.36 -23.23
N TYR A 39 54.36 -20.41 -23.72
CA TYR A 39 53.52 -19.21 -23.88
C TYR A 39 53.30 -18.47 -22.54
N TRP A 40 53.34 -19.21 -21.43
CA TRP A 40 53.22 -18.70 -20.06
C TRP A 40 54.59 -18.68 -19.37
N ASN A 41 55.38 -17.65 -19.65
CA ASN A 41 56.57 -17.37 -18.87
C ASN A 41 56.16 -16.74 -17.52
N MET A 42 56.81 -17.13 -16.41
CA MET A 42 56.52 -16.56 -15.07
C MET A 42 56.59 -15.03 -15.05
N GLU A 43 57.49 -14.47 -15.86
CA GLU A 43 57.62 -13.02 -16.08
C GLU A 43 56.37 -12.38 -16.72
N ARG A 44 55.75 -13.05 -17.70
CA ARG A 44 54.51 -12.59 -18.32
C ARG A 44 53.35 -12.64 -17.32
N LEU A 45 53.25 -13.72 -16.53
CA LEU A 45 52.22 -13.87 -15.50
C LEU A 45 52.31 -12.78 -14.42
N LEU A 46 53.53 -12.46 -13.95
CA LEU A 46 53.77 -11.37 -13.02
C LEU A 46 53.44 -10.00 -13.63
N THR A 47 53.77 -9.80 -14.90
CA THR A 47 53.42 -8.57 -15.63
C THR A 47 51.91 -8.39 -15.75
N TYR A 48 51.17 -9.45 -16.06
CA TYR A 48 49.70 -9.40 -16.09
C TYR A 48 49.09 -9.13 -14.72
N HIS A 49 49.58 -9.78 -13.65
CA HIS A 49 49.15 -9.47 -12.29
C HIS A 49 49.40 -7.99 -11.95
N ARG A 50 50.57 -7.46 -12.28
CA ARG A 50 50.94 -6.06 -12.05
C ARG A 50 50.01 -5.09 -12.77
N ILE A 51 49.72 -5.33 -14.06
CA ILE A 51 48.83 -4.47 -14.85
C ILE A 51 47.39 -4.57 -14.32
N SER A 52 46.94 -5.76 -13.92
CA SER A 52 45.62 -5.99 -13.33
C SER A 52 45.43 -5.24 -12.02
N ASP A 53 46.39 -5.31 -11.10
CA ASP A 53 46.34 -4.61 -9.80
C ASP A 53 46.32 -3.08 -9.99
N LEU A 54 47.05 -2.56 -10.99
CA LEU A 54 46.99 -1.14 -11.34
C LEU A 54 45.60 -0.73 -11.86
N PHE A 55 44.99 -1.53 -12.74
CA PHE A 55 43.66 -1.26 -13.29
C PHE A 55 42.56 -1.34 -12.23
N LEU A 56 42.66 -2.32 -11.33
CA LEU A 56 41.76 -2.45 -10.17
C LEU A 56 41.87 -1.25 -9.25
N ALA A 57 43.09 -0.81 -8.94
CA ALA A 57 43.32 0.38 -8.12
C ALA A 57 42.70 1.64 -8.74
N VAL A 58 42.95 1.90 -10.03
CA VAL A 58 42.37 3.06 -10.74
C VAL A 58 40.83 3.02 -10.72
N THR A 59 40.26 1.85 -11.02
CA THR A 59 38.80 1.66 -11.01
C THR A 59 38.22 1.90 -9.62
N TYR A 60 38.86 1.37 -8.58
CA TYR A 60 38.40 1.50 -7.20
C TYR A 60 38.60 2.91 -6.61
N PHE A 61 39.49 3.74 -7.16
CA PHE A 61 39.53 5.17 -6.82
C PHE A 61 38.53 6.01 -7.63
N SER A 62 38.15 5.57 -8.83
CA SER A 62 37.18 6.28 -9.68
C SER A 62 35.73 6.13 -9.16
N ILE A 63 35.32 4.93 -8.76
CA ILE A 63 33.93 4.67 -8.32
C ILE A 63 33.49 5.55 -7.13
N PRO A 64 34.28 5.74 -6.07
CA PRO A 64 33.92 6.62 -4.96
C PRO A 64 33.71 8.08 -5.36
N ILE A 65 34.46 8.59 -6.35
CA ILE A 65 34.31 9.95 -6.86
C ILE A 65 32.91 10.13 -7.49
N GLU A 66 32.46 9.14 -8.27
CA GLU A 66 31.11 9.13 -8.84
C GLU A 66 30.02 9.03 -7.76
N ILE A 67 30.23 8.23 -6.72
CA ILE A 67 29.30 8.11 -5.58
C ILE A 67 29.19 9.45 -4.83
N ILE A 68 30.31 10.14 -4.58
CA ILE A 68 30.34 11.45 -3.91
C ILE A 68 29.62 12.51 -4.76
N TYR A 69 29.86 12.54 -6.08
CA TYR A 69 29.15 13.42 -7.00
C TYR A 69 27.63 13.18 -6.94
N PHE A 70 27.19 11.92 -7.00
CA PHE A 70 25.78 11.56 -6.93
C PHE A 70 25.12 11.97 -5.60
N VAL A 71 25.79 11.74 -4.47
CA VAL A 71 25.29 12.11 -3.13
C VAL A 71 25.22 13.62 -2.95
N SER A 72 26.16 14.37 -3.54
CA SER A 72 26.19 15.84 -3.48
C SER A 72 25.02 16.46 -4.25
N CYS A 73 24.61 15.84 -5.36
CA CYS A 73 23.48 16.30 -6.16
C CYS A 73 22.11 15.77 -5.70
N SER A 74 22.05 14.80 -4.78
CA SER A 74 20.82 14.09 -4.42
C SER A 74 20.51 14.11 -2.91
N ASN A 75 19.27 14.45 -2.53
CA ASN A 75 18.76 14.32 -1.16
C ASN A 75 18.42 12.85 -0.82
N PHE A 76 19.42 11.97 -0.90
CA PHE A 76 19.24 10.55 -0.63
C PHE A 76 19.21 10.29 0.88
N PRO A 77 18.22 9.54 1.42
CA PRO A 77 18.05 9.37 2.87
C PRO A 77 19.05 8.40 3.53
N PHE A 78 19.80 7.61 2.75
CA PHE A 78 20.76 6.62 3.28
C PHE A 78 22.22 6.98 2.95
N LYS A 79 22.60 8.25 3.14
CA LYS A 79 23.98 8.73 2.85
C LYS A 79 25.05 7.92 3.58
N CYS A 80 24.80 7.53 4.84
CA CYS A 80 25.74 6.75 5.64
C CYS A 80 26.12 5.41 4.97
N VAL A 81 25.16 4.71 4.36
CA VAL A 81 25.43 3.44 3.66
C VAL A 81 26.29 3.66 2.42
N LEU A 82 26.05 4.75 1.68
CA LEU A 82 26.84 5.10 0.51
C LEU A 82 28.28 5.51 0.88
N PHE A 83 28.47 6.25 1.98
CA PHE A 83 29.80 6.56 2.51
C PHE A 83 30.54 5.30 2.96
N GLN A 84 29.84 4.39 3.61
CA GLN A 84 30.42 3.13 4.09
C GLN A 84 30.83 2.20 2.94
N MET A 85 30.00 2.12 1.89
CA MET A 85 30.34 1.44 0.64
C MET A 85 31.53 2.12 -0.05
N GLY A 86 31.53 3.45 -0.13
CA GLY A 86 32.65 4.21 -0.69
C GLY A 86 33.97 3.95 0.04
N ALA A 87 33.94 3.97 1.37
CA ALA A 87 35.12 3.67 2.20
C ALA A 87 35.64 2.23 1.96
N PHE A 88 34.74 1.24 1.88
CA PHE A 88 35.11 -0.14 1.58
C PHE A 88 35.82 -0.27 0.23
N ILE A 89 35.28 0.37 -0.81
CA ILE A 89 35.85 0.35 -2.17
C ILE A 89 37.25 1.02 -2.17
N ILE A 90 37.42 2.15 -1.46
CA ILE A 90 38.72 2.84 -1.34
C ILE A 90 39.77 1.94 -0.69
N PHE A 91 39.47 1.30 0.45
CA PHE A 91 40.44 0.42 1.13
C PHE A 91 40.77 -0.83 0.30
N CYS A 92 39.81 -1.36 -0.44
CA CYS A 92 40.05 -2.43 -1.40
C CYS A 92 41.02 -1.96 -2.51
N GLY A 93 40.80 -0.76 -3.06
CA GLY A 93 41.67 -0.13 -4.07
C GLY A 93 43.08 0.13 -3.57
N LEU A 94 43.19 0.61 -2.33
CA LEU A 94 44.47 0.85 -1.67
C LEU A 94 45.28 -0.45 -1.54
N THR A 95 44.63 -1.58 -1.29
CA THR A 95 45.29 -2.89 -1.18
C THR A 95 45.90 -3.33 -2.53
N HIS A 96 45.18 -3.14 -3.64
CA HIS A 96 45.72 -3.41 -4.99
C HIS A 96 46.84 -2.44 -5.37
N PHE A 97 46.71 -1.16 -5.04
CA PHE A 97 47.73 -0.15 -5.31
C PHE A 97 49.04 -0.44 -4.56
N LEU A 98 48.95 -0.79 -3.27
CA LEU A 98 50.12 -1.15 -2.47
C LEU A 98 50.77 -2.45 -2.96
N THR A 99 49.97 -3.41 -3.45
CA THR A 99 50.47 -4.65 -4.06
C THR A 99 51.20 -4.37 -5.38
N PHE A 100 50.67 -3.48 -6.22
CA PHE A 100 51.36 -3.00 -7.43
C PHE A 100 52.71 -2.33 -7.11
N LEU A 101 52.76 -1.50 -6.07
CA LEU A 101 54.01 -0.88 -5.60
C LEU A 101 55.00 -1.94 -5.09
N ALA A 102 54.51 -2.99 -4.43
CA ALA A 102 55.34 -4.08 -3.92
C ALA A 102 55.96 -4.92 -5.04
N TYR A 103 55.31 -5.02 -6.21
CA TYR A 103 55.90 -5.64 -7.40
C TYR A 103 56.89 -4.73 -8.15
N SER A 104 56.82 -3.41 -7.97
CA SER A 104 57.64 -2.44 -8.72
C SER A 104 59.00 -2.14 -8.07
N GLY A 105 59.24 -2.61 -6.84
CA GLY A 105 60.49 -2.42 -6.10
C GLY A 105 60.78 -3.58 -5.15
N GLN A 106 61.89 -3.52 -4.42
CA GLN A 106 62.17 -4.51 -3.37
C GLN A 106 61.15 -4.32 -2.23
N PRO A 107 60.42 -5.37 -1.80
CA PRO A 107 59.40 -5.23 -0.77
C PRO A 107 60.03 -4.84 0.58
N THR A 108 59.84 -3.59 0.98
CA THR A 108 60.27 -3.10 2.29
C THR A 108 59.29 -3.57 3.37
N LEU A 109 59.79 -3.78 4.60
CA LEU A 109 58.94 -4.15 5.75
C LEU A 109 57.76 -3.19 5.95
N HIS A 110 57.97 -1.89 5.73
CA HIS A 110 56.92 -0.87 5.82
C HIS A 110 55.81 -1.07 4.78
N LEU A 111 56.13 -1.51 3.56
CA LEU A 111 55.16 -1.74 2.50
C LEU A 111 54.33 -3.01 2.76
N VAL A 112 54.97 -4.09 3.20
CA VAL A 112 54.28 -5.32 3.61
C VAL A 112 53.36 -5.07 4.81
N LEU A 113 53.82 -4.26 5.78
CA LEU A 113 53.01 -3.83 6.91
C LEU A 113 51.82 -2.96 6.47
N ALA A 114 52.01 -2.04 5.52
CA ALA A 114 50.94 -1.21 4.97
C ALA A 114 49.87 -2.05 4.27
N ILE A 115 50.26 -3.08 3.51
CA ILE A 115 49.33 -4.03 2.88
C ILE A 115 48.51 -4.77 3.94
N LEU A 116 49.17 -5.27 5.00
CA LEU A 116 48.50 -5.96 6.10
C LEU A 116 47.49 -5.06 6.81
N VAL A 117 47.89 -3.83 7.15
CA VAL A 117 47.00 -2.85 7.80
C VAL A 117 45.81 -2.52 6.90
N SER A 118 46.03 -2.26 5.60
CA SER A 118 44.95 -2.01 4.63
C SER A 118 43.97 -3.18 4.53
N LYS A 119 44.46 -4.42 4.57
CA LYS A 119 43.61 -5.63 4.60
C LYS A 119 42.76 -5.72 5.86
N ILE A 120 43.32 -5.42 7.03
CA ILE A 120 42.57 -5.42 8.30
C ILE A 120 41.48 -4.34 8.27
N PHE A 121 41.80 -3.12 7.84
CA PHE A 121 40.80 -2.05 7.69
C PHE A 121 39.69 -2.44 6.70
N THR A 122 40.05 -3.04 5.57
CA THR A 122 39.08 -3.54 4.58
C THR A 122 38.14 -4.58 5.19
N ALA A 123 38.67 -5.51 6.00
CA ALA A 123 37.87 -6.53 6.69
C ALA A 123 36.92 -5.91 7.72
N VAL A 124 37.39 -4.93 8.51
CA VAL A 124 36.57 -4.22 9.51
C VAL A 124 35.43 -3.45 8.84
N VAL A 125 35.73 -2.66 7.80
CA VAL A 125 34.72 -1.89 7.07
C VAL A 125 33.74 -2.84 6.37
N SER A 126 34.22 -3.95 5.81
CA SER A 126 33.36 -4.98 5.21
C SER A 126 32.39 -5.58 6.21
N GLY A 127 32.87 -5.98 7.40
CA GLY A 127 32.03 -6.51 8.48
C GLY A 127 30.99 -5.52 8.97
N PHE A 128 31.38 -4.26 9.14
CA PHE A 128 30.44 -3.18 9.47
C PHE A 128 29.38 -3.03 8.36
N THR A 129 29.76 -3.16 7.08
CA THR A 129 28.85 -2.99 5.91
C THR A 129 27.89 -4.15 5.76
N ALA A 130 28.36 -5.36 6.02
CA ALA A 130 27.55 -6.56 6.09
C ALA A 130 26.49 -6.49 7.19
N CYS A 131 26.75 -5.77 8.28
CA CYS A 131 25.78 -5.57 9.36
C CYS A 131 24.78 -4.44 9.04
N THR A 132 25.23 -3.30 8.49
CA THR A 132 24.36 -2.14 8.23
C THR A 132 23.42 -2.33 7.04
N LEU A 133 23.80 -3.10 6.01
CA LEU A 133 22.96 -3.34 4.82
C LEU A 133 21.64 -4.09 5.13
N PRO A 134 21.63 -5.25 5.82
CA PRO A 134 20.40 -5.93 6.22
C PRO A 134 19.51 -5.09 7.15
N CYS A 135 20.11 -4.33 8.06
CA CYS A 135 19.37 -3.44 8.97
C CYS A 135 18.66 -2.31 8.21
N ASN A 136 19.28 -1.75 7.16
CA ASN A 136 18.67 -0.68 6.35
C ASN A 136 17.68 -1.19 5.30
N ILE A 137 17.81 -2.44 4.83
CA ILE A 137 16.78 -3.11 3.98
C ILE A 137 15.43 -3.17 4.69
N SER A 138 15.43 -3.32 6.02
CA SER A 138 14.21 -3.23 6.84
C SER A 138 13.47 -1.91 6.64
N SER A 139 14.18 -0.78 6.48
CA SER A 139 13.57 0.52 6.21
C SER A 139 12.93 0.61 4.83
N LEU A 140 13.50 -0.05 3.82
CA LEU A 140 12.92 -0.18 2.48
C LEU A 140 11.67 -1.08 2.48
N LEU A 141 11.68 -2.14 3.28
CA LEU A 141 10.51 -3.00 3.51
C LEU A 141 9.41 -2.27 4.27
N LYS A 142 9.74 -1.39 5.22
CA LYS A 142 8.77 -0.53 5.92
C LYS A 142 8.04 0.41 4.95
N ILE A 143 8.73 0.95 3.94
CA ILE A 143 8.09 1.77 2.89
C ILE A 143 7.09 0.95 2.08
N LYS A 144 7.46 -0.27 1.67
CA LYS A 144 6.57 -1.18 0.92
C LYS A 144 5.37 -1.65 1.77
N GLY A 145 5.60 -1.92 3.06
CA GLY A 145 4.55 -2.26 4.01
C GLY A 145 3.57 -1.10 4.24
N ARG A 146 4.09 0.13 4.41
CA ARG A 146 3.27 1.34 4.55
C ARG A 146 2.46 1.62 3.29
N GLU A 147 3.03 1.43 2.10
CA GLU A 147 2.29 1.56 0.83
C GLU A 147 1.11 0.57 0.77
N PHE A 148 1.34 -0.70 1.11
CA PHE A 148 0.30 -1.73 1.11
C PHE A 148 -0.81 -1.42 2.13
N MET A 149 -0.43 -1.01 3.35
CA MET A 149 -1.39 -0.63 4.39
C MET A 149 -2.22 0.59 3.98
N LEU A 150 -1.59 1.63 3.41
CA LEU A 150 -2.29 2.82 2.92
C LEU A 150 -3.23 2.48 1.75
N LYS A 151 -2.81 1.60 0.83
CA LYS A 151 -3.67 1.10 -0.26
C LYS A 151 -4.86 0.33 0.26
N LYS A 152 -4.67 -0.54 1.26
CA LYS A 152 -5.76 -1.28 1.89
C LYS A 152 -6.75 -0.31 2.54
N LYS A 153 -6.26 0.64 3.35
CA LYS A 153 -7.09 1.66 3.99
C LYS A 153 -7.86 2.51 2.97
N ALA A 154 -7.22 2.92 1.87
CA ALA A 154 -7.88 3.64 0.78
C ALA A 154 -8.96 2.79 0.10
N SER A 155 -8.70 1.50 -0.15
CA SER A 155 -9.69 0.56 -0.72
C SER A 155 -10.89 0.35 0.20
N ASP A 156 -10.66 0.24 1.51
CA ASP A 156 -11.72 0.13 2.51
C ASP A 156 -12.61 1.39 2.52
N LEU A 157 -11.98 2.56 2.42
CA LEU A 157 -12.68 3.84 2.36
C LEU A 157 -13.48 4.00 1.06
N VAL A 158 -12.95 3.58 -0.09
CA VAL A 158 -13.69 3.53 -1.37
C VAL A 158 -14.94 2.65 -1.24
N ARG A 159 -14.82 1.49 -0.56
CA ARG A 159 -15.95 0.59 -0.32
C ARG A 159 -17.01 1.26 0.57
N GLU A 160 -16.61 1.96 1.63
CA GLU A 160 -17.51 2.67 2.53
C GLU A 160 -18.23 3.83 1.82
N VAL A 161 -17.49 4.68 1.09
CA VAL A 161 -18.05 5.74 0.23
C VAL A 161 -19.06 5.17 -0.76
N GLY A 162 -18.78 4.01 -1.35
CA GLY A 162 -19.70 3.33 -2.27
C GLY A 162 -21.04 2.94 -1.61
N ILE A 163 -21.02 2.47 -0.37
CA ILE A 163 -22.24 2.14 0.39
C ILE A 163 -23.04 3.41 0.70
N ILE A 164 -22.38 4.47 1.15
CA ILE A 164 -23.02 5.75 1.48
C ILE A 164 -23.62 6.39 0.22
N LYS A 165 -22.92 6.33 -0.92
CA LYS A 165 -23.42 6.83 -2.21
C LYS A 165 -24.69 6.10 -2.64
N ARG A 166 -24.75 4.76 -2.52
CA ARG A 166 -25.97 3.99 -2.82
C ARG A 166 -27.13 4.38 -1.91
N LYS A 167 -26.89 4.59 -0.61
CA LYS A 167 -27.94 5.09 0.31
C LYS A 167 -28.44 6.47 -0.08
N LYS A 168 -27.55 7.36 -0.52
CA LYS A 168 -27.91 8.70 -1.02
C LYS A 168 -28.76 8.62 -2.29
N GLU A 169 -28.39 7.77 -3.24
CA GLU A 169 -29.15 7.52 -4.47
C GLU A 169 -30.54 6.96 -4.15
N ALA A 170 -30.63 5.93 -3.30
CA ALA A 170 -31.92 5.39 -2.85
C ALA A 170 -32.81 6.46 -2.20
N GLY A 171 -32.23 7.34 -1.36
CA GLY A 171 -32.99 8.42 -0.76
C GLY A 171 -33.43 9.52 -1.73
N MET A 172 -32.68 9.74 -2.80
CA MET A 172 -33.12 10.62 -3.89
C MET A 172 -34.32 10.04 -4.64
N HIS A 173 -34.32 8.73 -4.91
CA HIS A 173 -35.45 8.04 -5.54
C HIS A 173 -36.72 8.12 -4.69
N VAL A 174 -36.62 7.87 -3.38
CA VAL A 174 -37.76 7.99 -2.46
C VAL A 174 -38.31 9.41 -2.47
N ARG A 175 -37.44 10.44 -2.41
CA ARG A 175 -37.86 11.85 -2.48
C ARG A 175 -38.57 12.20 -3.78
N MET A 176 -38.03 11.76 -4.92
CA MET A 176 -38.64 11.99 -6.23
C MET A 176 -40.04 11.38 -6.29
N LEU A 177 -40.18 10.12 -5.86
CA LEU A 177 -41.47 9.43 -5.87
C LEU A 177 -42.50 10.12 -4.94
N THR A 178 -42.07 10.54 -3.75
CA THR A 178 -42.98 11.21 -2.81
C THR A 178 -43.40 12.60 -3.30
N GLN A 179 -42.51 13.32 -4.00
CA GLN A 179 -42.87 14.57 -4.67
C GLN A 179 -43.85 14.37 -5.83
N GLU A 180 -43.70 13.29 -6.61
CA GLU A 180 -44.59 12.98 -7.73
C GLU A 180 -46.00 12.61 -7.23
N ILE A 181 -46.10 11.80 -6.18
CA ILE A 181 -47.37 11.48 -5.51
C ILE A 181 -48.07 12.77 -5.06
N ARG A 182 -47.32 13.73 -4.49
CA ARG A 182 -47.89 15.02 -4.09
C ARG A 182 -48.45 15.80 -5.26
N LYS A 183 -47.72 15.88 -6.38
CA LYS A 183 -48.21 16.56 -7.60
C LYS A 183 -49.43 15.87 -8.20
N SER A 184 -49.50 14.54 -8.13
CA SER A 184 -50.65 13.77 -8.62
C SER A 184 -51.88 13.97 -7.73
N LEU A 185 -51.70 14.00 -6.40
CA LEU A 185 -52.76 14.28 -5.44
C LEU A 185 -53.28 15.72 -5.57
N ASP A 186 -52.38 16.70 -5.66
CA ASP A 186 -52.73 18.13 -5.80
C ASP A 186 -53.48 18.42 -7.12
N ARG A 187 -53.25 17.62 -8.17
CA ARG A 187 -53.93 17.75 -9.47
C ARG A 187 -55.34 17.14 -9.50
N HIS A 188 -55.65 16.19 -8.63
CA HIS A 188 -56.92 15.44 -8.66
C HIS A 188 -57.80 15.60 -7.41
N THR A 189 -57.40 16.38 -6.40
CA THR A 189 -58.19 16.54 -5.16
C THR A 189 -58.84 17.92 -5.04
N ILE A 190 -59.68 18.26 -6.03
CA ILE A 190 -60.83 19.18 -5.85
C ILE A 190 -62.13 18.45 -6.26
N HIS A 191 -62.27 17.15 -5.98
CA HIS A 191 -63.60 16.54 -5.90
C HIS A 191 -63.53 15.16 -5.26
N ASN A 192 -64.31 14.97 -4.19
CA ASN A 192 -64.70 13.70 -3.56
C ASN A 192 -63.62 12.71 -3.12
N SER A 193 -63.70 12.31 -1.85
CA SER A 193 -63.25 10.99 -1.44
C SER A 193 -64.19 10.38 -0.42
N GLU A 194 -65.30 9.88 -0.93
CA GLU A 194 -66.07 8.81 -0.33
C GLU A 194 -65.26 7.50 -0.47
N ILE A 195 -64.36 7.17 0.47
CA ILE A 195 -63.83 5.81 0.63
C ILE A 195 -63.73 5.44 2.12
N LYS A 196 -64.60 4.49 2.48
CA LYS A 196 -64.81 3.83 3.77
C LYS A 196 -63.55 3.16 4.34
N GLY A 197 -63.52 3.11 5.67
CA GLY A 197 -63.47 1.80 6.36
C GLY A 197 -62.18 1.41 7.10
N SER A 198 -62.21 1.63 8.42
CA SER A 198 -61.55 0.90 9.53
C SER A 198 -60.47 1.66 10.34
N ASP A 199 -60.86 2.00 11.57
CA ASP A 199 -60.11 2.04 12.84
C ASP A 199 -58.72 2.69 12.95
N ALA A 200 -58.41 3.72 12.15
CA ALA A 200 -57.18 4.50 12.33
C ALA A 200 -57.24 5.51 13.50
N VAL A 201 -58.45 5.94 13.88
CA VAL A 201 -58.71 6.93 14.95
C VAL A 201 -59.37 6.23 16.11
N LYS A 202 -58.70 6.16 17.26
CA LYS A 202 -59.24 5.59 18.50
C LYS A 202 -59.55 6.71 19.48
N ILE A 203 -60.82 6.83 19.86
CA ILE A 203 -61.21 7.68 20.99
C ILE A 203 -60.79 6.96 22.26
N LEU A 204 -59.94 7.58 23.06
CA LEU A 204 -59.44 7.03 24.30
C LEU A 204 -60.35 7.42 25.46
N PRO A 205 -60.64 6.50 26.38
CA PRO A 205 -61.37 6.83 27.59
C PRO A 205 -60.50 7.74 28.49
N ILE A 206 -61.15 8.57 29.30
CA ILE A 206 -60.54 9.67 30.08
C ILE A 206 -59.52 9.14 31.10
N ASP A 207 -59.66 7.88 31.51
CA ASP A 207 -58.80 7.13 32.43
C ASP A 207 -57.60 6.44 31.75
N SER A 208 -57.45 6.55 30.43
CA SER A 208 -56.33 5.95 29.72
C SER A 208 -54.98 6.58 30.11
N PRO A 209 -53.90 5.79 30.31
CA PRO A 209 -52.57 6.33 30.63
C PRO A 209 -52.07 7.37 29.62
N LEU A 210 -52.42 7.22 28.34
CA LEU A 210 -52.03 8.15 27.28
C LEU A 210 -52.84 9.47 27.34
N ALA A 211 -54.10 9.40 27.79
CA ALA A 211 -54.94 10.58 28.02
C ALA A 211 -54.45 11.36 29.25
N ALA A 212 -54.12 10.65 30.34
CA ALA A 212 -53.56 11.24 31.56
C ALA A 212 -52.17 11.88 31.33
N ALA A 213 -51.32 11.29 30.48
CA ALA A 213 -50.03 11.85 30.13
C ALA A 213 -50.13 13.10 29.21
N SER A 214 -51.20 13.20 28.42
CA SER A 214 -51.39 14.25 27.42
C SER A 214 -52.16 15.47 27.93
N SER A 215 -52.74 15.41 29.14
CA SER A 215 -53.58 16.47 29.73
C SER A 215 -52.80 17.60 30.42
N GLY A 216 -51.47 17.60 30.36
CA GLY A 216 -50.65 18.74 30.81
C GLY A 216 -50.70 19.07 32.30
N GLY A 217 -51.28 18.19 33.13
CA GLY A 217 -51.24 18.29 34.60
C GLY A 217 -52.27 19.22 35.25
N SER A 218 -53.27 19.75 34.52
CA SER A 218 -54.33 20.58 35.14
C SER A 218 -55.75 20.17 34.70
N SER A 219 -56.58 19.80 35.69
CA SER A 219 -58.01 19.46 35.59
C SER A 219 -58.38 18.29 34.67
N GLU A 220 -59.58 17.72 34.88
CA GLU A 220 -60.10 16.53 34.15
C GLU A 220 -59.82 16.61 32.64
N PRO A 221 -59.10 15.62 32.05
CA PRO A 221 -58.80 15.60 30.63
C PRO A 221 -60.09 15.60 29.80
N GLY A 222 -60.18 16.47 28.79
CA GLY A 222 -61.22 16.36 27.77
C GLY A 222 -61.04 15.08 26.94
N VAL A 223 -62.05 14.73 26.13
CA VAL A 223 -62.04 13.50 25.31
C VAL A 223 -60.84 13.51 24.34
N VAL A 224 -60.05 12.43 24.36
CA VAL A 224 -58.79 12.32 23.60
C VAL A 224 -58.98 11.47 22.35
N ALA A 225 -58.54 11.98 21.20
CA ALA A 225 -58.45 11.23 19.96
C ALA A 225 -56.99 10.86 19.68
N ALA A 226 -56.71 9.57 19.45
CA ALA A 226 -55.40 9.07 19.06
C ALA A 226 -55.43 8.53 17.63
N ILE A 227 -54.50 8.99 16.81
CA ILE A 227 -54.44 8.68 15.38
C ILE A 227 -53.07 8.14 15.03
N ARG A 228 -53.05 6.95 14.47
CA ARG A 228 -51.81 6.33 13.99
C ARG A 228 -51.39 6.99 12.67
N MET A 229 -50.21 7.59 12.64
CA MET A 229 -49.64 8.18 11.44
C MET A 229 -48.62 7.22 10.81
N LEU A 230 -48.66 7.08 9.48
CA LEU A 230 -47.70 6.26 8.74
C LEU A 230 -46.51 7.13 8.34
N MET A 231 -45.33 6.89 8.93
CA MET A 231 -44.11 7.66 8.60
C MET A 231 -43.17 6.84 7.72
N LEU A 232 -42.70 7.43 6.61
CA LEU A 232 -41.69 6.81 5.74
C LEU A 232 -40.28 7.23 6.19
N ARG A 233 -39.36 6.27 6.34
CA ARG A 233 -37.95 6.50 6.65
C ARG A 233 -37.04 5.83 5.62
N LEU A 234 -35.86 6.40 5.35
CA LEU A 234 -34.90 5.80 4.39
C LEU A 234 -34.34 4.47 4.90
N SER A 235 -34.30 4.29 6.22
CA SER A 235 -33.90 3.05 6.89
C SER A 235 -34.76 1.85 6.46
N ASN A 236 -36.01 2.07 6.06
CA ASN A 236 -36.94 1.03 5.60
C ASN A 236 -36.60 0.51 4.20
N PHE A 237 -35.70 1.20 3.47
CA PHE A 237 -35.29 0.87 2.10
C PHE A 237 -33.84 0.40 2.03
N ASN A 238 -33.27 -0.12 3.12
CA ASN A 238 -31.92 -0.70 3.11
C ASN A 238 -31.86 -1.87 2.12
N VAL A 239 -31.25 -1.60 0.96
CA VAL A 239 -30.92 -2.60 -0.07
C VAL A 239 -29.90 -3.58 0.53
N GLY A 240 -30.38 -4.70 1.08
CA GLY A 240 -29.54 -5.82 1.55
C GLY A 240 -29.97 -6.51 2.84
N THR A 241 -30.96 -6.00 3.59
CA THR A 241 -31.51 -6.70 4.76
C THR A 241 -32.90 -7.28 4.44
N PRO A 242 -33.17 -8.56 4.75
CA PRO A 242 -34.50 -9.13 4.57
C PRO A 242 -35.55 -8.33 5.37
N PRO A 243 -36.78 -8.17 4.83
CA PRO A 243 -37.79 -7.23 5.32
C PRO A 243 -38.38 -7.52 6.72
N GLU A 244 -37.88 -8.51 7.45
CA GLU A 244 -38.50 -9.01 8.70
C GLU A 244 -38.11 -8.28 9.99
N LEU A 245 -37.15 -7.36 9.97
CA LEU A 245 -36.57 -6.80 11.22
C LEU A 245 -36.55 -5.26 11.31
N VAL A 246 -37.34 -4.55 10.50
CA VAL A 246 -37.47 -3.10 10.65
C VAL A 246 -38.60 -2.81 11.64
N PRO A 247 -38.32 -2.36 12.88
CA PRO A 247 -39.37 -1.98 13.82
C PRO A 247 -40.13 -0.79 13.25
N TYR A 248 -41.37 -1.05 12.81
CA TYR A 248 -42.27 -0.01 12.36
C TYR A 248 -42.63 0.88 13.57
N CYS A 249 -41.89 1.97 13.77
CA CYS A 249 -42.26 2.99 14.73
C CYS A 249 -43.41 3.82 14.12
N PHE A 250 -44.62 3.62 14.61
CA PHE A 250 -45.77 4.43 14.23
C PHE A 250 -45.86 5.63 15.17
N PRO A 251 -45.62 6.86 14.71
CA PRO A 251 -45.98 8.04 15.48
C PRO A 251 -47.50 8.07 15.68
N ILE A 252 -47.94 8.44 16.89
CA ILE A 252 -49.35 8.62 17.22
C ILE A 252 -49.58 10.13 17.40
N LEU A 253 -50.49 10.70 16.60
CA LEU A 253 -51.00 12.05 16.82
C LEU A 253 -52.07 11.96 17.91
N VAL A 254 -51.86 12.68 19.01
CA VAL A 254 -52.81 12.75 20.12
C VAL A 254 -53.42 14.15 20.15
N LEU A 255 -54.74 14.23 20.08
CA LEU A 255 -55.49 15.48 20.11
C LEU A 255 -56.40 15.48 21.35
N VAL A 256 -56.24 16.51 22.17
CA VAL A 256 -56.97 16.68 23.43
C VAL A 256 -57.93 17.86 23.27
N LEU A 257 -59.23 17.63 23.49
CA LEU A 257 -60.19 18.71 23.54
C LEU A 257 -60.04 19.49 24.86
N PRO A 258 -60.15 20.83 24.85
CA PRO A 258 -60.13 21.61 26.08
C PRO A 258 -61.30 21.23 27.00
N SER A 259 -61.04 21.14 28.30
CA SER A 259 -61.99 20.68 29.31
C SER A 259 -63.19 21.64 29.40
N GLY A 260 -64.39 21.13 29.09
CA GLY A 260 -65.65 21.88 29.17
C GLY A 260 -66.87 20.99 28.90
N LYS A 261 -67.87 21.09 29.79
CA LYS A 261 -69.18 20.39 29.84
C LYS A 261 -69.45 19.42 28.68
N GLY A 262 -69.08 18.15 28.85
CA GLY A 262 -69.58 17.03 28.03
C GLY A 262 -69.28 17.09 26.53
N ARG A 263 -68.29 17.87 26.08
CA ARG A 263 -67.91 17.95 24.66
C ARG A 263 -67.26 16.63 24.21
N SER A 264 -67.86 15.99 23.20
CA SER A 264 -67.31 14.82 22.52
C SER A 264 -66.92 15.17 21.08
N TRP A 265 -66.02 14.38 20.49
CA TRP A 265 -65.71 14.46 19.07
C TRP A 265 -66.94 14.09 18.23
N SER A 266 -67.37 14.99 17.34
CA SER A 266 -68.38 14.66 16.33
C SER A 266 -67.77 13.85 15.19
N ASN A 267 -68.61 13.09 14.48
CA ASN A 267 -68.16 12.31 13.31
C ASN A 267 -67.49 13.19 12.24
N HIS A 268 -67.97 14.42 12.03
CA HIS A 268 -67.39 15.38 11.09
C HIS A 268 -66.02 15.89 11.57
N GLU A 269 -65.87 16.22 12.86
CA GLU A 269 -64.56 16.63 13.41
C GLU A 269 -63.54 15.49 13.30
N ILE A 270 -63.95 14.23 13.52
CA ILE A 270 -63.09 13.05 13.36
C ILE A 270 -62.62 12.90 11.91
N GLU A 271 -63.52 13.10 10.95
CA GLU A 271 -63.20 13.02 9.53
C GLU A 271 -62.21 14.10 9.08
N ILE A 272 -62.43 15.35 9.51
CA ILE A 272 -61.51 16.48 9.23
C ILE A 272 -60.13 16.20 9.83
N VAL A 273 -60.10 15.81 11.10
CA VAL A 273 -58.86 15.53 11.81
C VAL A 273 -58.09 14.38 11.15
N ARG A 274 -58.77 13.37 10.62
CA ARG A 274 -58.13 12.27 9.88
C ARG A 274 -57.41 12.78 8.64
N VAL A 275 -58.07 13.61 7.82
CA VAL A 275 -57.46 14.21 6.62
C VAL A 275 -56.24 15.05 7.00
N VAL A 276 -56.32 15.83 8.07
CA VAL A 276 -55.19 16.61 8.58
C VAL A 276 -54.06 15.70 9.05
N ALA A 277 -54.36 14.63 9.79
CA ALA A 277 -53.36 13.68 10.27
C ALA A 277 -52.59 13.01 9.13
N ASP A 278 -53.27 12.64 8.04
CA ASP A 278 -52.62 12.09 6.84
C ASP A 278 -51.67 13.11 6.18
N GLN A 279 -52.09 14.37 6.07
CA GLN A 279 -51.23 15.44 5.53
C GLN A 279 -50.02 15.73 6.43
N VAL A 280 -50.21 15.72 7.75
CA VAL A 280 -49.12 15.85 8.74
C VAL A 280 -48.17 14.66 8.64
N ALA A 281 -48.67 13.44 8.48
CA ALA A 281 -47.83 12.25 8.31
C ALA A 281 -46.94 12.33 7.06
N VAL A 282 -47.48 12.81 5.93
CA VAL A 282 -46.72 13.06 4.70
C VAL A 282 -45.65 14.14 4.93
N ALA A 283 -46.01 15.26 5.55
CA ALA A 283 -45.08 16.35 5.83
C ALA A 283 -43.93 15.92 6.76
N LEU A 284 -44.23 15.20 7.84
CA LEU A 284 -43.23 14.65 8.77
C LEU A 284 -42.32 13.61 8.10
N SER A 285 -42.88 12.76 7.22
CA SER A 285 -42.10 11.81 6.44
C SER A 285 -41.09 12.51 5.53
N HIS A 286 -41.51 13.57 4.84
CA HIS A 286 -40.61 14.39 4.03
C HIS A 286 -39.53 15.05 4.86
N ALA A 287 -39.87 15.62 6.02
CA ALA A 287 -38.90 16.24 6.92
C ALA A 287 -37.87 15.21 7.40
N ALA A 288 -38.30 14.01 7.79
CA ALA A 288 -37.41 12.93 8.23
C ALA A 288 -36.46 12.46 7.11
N VAL A 289 -37.00 12.21 5.90
CA VAL A 289 -36.21 11.86 4.72
C VAL A 289 -35.27 13.00 4.32
N LEU A 290 -35.69 14.27 4.51
CA LEU A 290 -34.87 15.46 4.25
C LEU A 290 -33.64 15.50 5.17
N GLU A 291 -33.89 15.38 6.47
CA GLU A 291 -32.88 15.40 7.52
C GLU A 291 -31.88 14.25 7.34
N GLU A 292 -32.38 13.03 7.10
CA GLU A 292 -31.53 11.85 6.96
C GLU A 292 -30.63 11.92 5.72
N SER A 293 -31.13 12.37 4.56
CA SER A 293 -30.23 12.54 3.40
C SER A 293 -29.32 13.77 3.51
N ARG A 294 -29.61 14.77 4.35
CA ARG A 294 -28.64 15.82 4.69
C ARG A 294 -27.48 15.22 5.49
N LYS A 295 -27.78 14.45 6.54
CA LYS A 295 -26.76 13.73 7.35
C LYS A 295 -25.90 12.81 6.49
N ILE A 296 -26.50 12.04 5.57
CA ILE A 296 -25.77 11.19 4.61
C ILE A 296 -24.89 12.03 3.68
N GLY A 297 -25.37 13.20 3.23
CA GLY A 297 -24.61 14.13 2.40
C GLY A 297 -23.36 14.65 3.10
N ASP A 298 -23.49 15.08 4.36
CA ASP A 298 -22.39 15.58 5.19
C ASP A 298 -21.36 14.47 5.44
N ALA A 299 -21.81 13.26 5.80
CA ALA A 299 -20.94 12.10 5.98
C ALA A 299 -20.19 11.71 4.69
N LEU A 300 -20.87 11.76 3.54
CA LEU A 300 -20.25 11.49 2.24
C LEU A 300 -19.18 12.53 1.88
N MET A 301 -19.42 13.79 2.22
CA MET A 301 -18.45 14.87 1.97
C MET A 301 -17.17 14.66 2.79
N GLU A 302 -17.31 14.32 4.07
CA GLU A 302 -16.18 14.04 4.95
C GLU A 302 -15.41 12.79 4.50
N GLN A 303 -16.12 11.71 4.17
CA GLN A 303 -15.50 10.48 3.66
C GLN A 303 -14.79 10.69 2.32
N ASN A 304 -15.34 11.51 1.41
CA ASN A 304 -14.65 11.88 0.17
C ASN A 304 -13.38 12.69 0.44
N ARG A 305 -13.40 13.60 1.42
CA ARG A 305 -12.20 14.35 1.82
C ARG A 305 -11.11 13.42 2.35
N ALA A 306 -11.46 12.53 3.27
CA ALA A 306 -10.54 11.52 3.80
C ALA A 306 -9.99 10.59 2.70
N LEU A 307 -10.83 10.23 1.73
CA LEU A 307 -10.42 9.43 0.57
C LEU A 307 -9.45 10.15 -0.35
N HIS A 308 -9.70 11.44 -0.63
CA HIS A 308 -8.75 12.26 -1.39
C HIS A 308 -7.40 12.33 -0.71
N GLN A 309 -7.38 12.51 0.61
CA GLN A 309 -6.15 12.55 1.39
C GLN A 309 -5.41 11.21 1.38
N ALA A 310 -6.12 10.10 1.64
CA ALA A 310 -5.54 8.76 1.58
C ALA A 310 -4.98 8.41 0.19
N LYS A 311 -5.66 8.85 -0.89
CA LYS A 311 -5.18 8.68 -2.26
C LYS A 311 -3.88 9.45 -2.50
N GLN A 312 -3.78 10.68 -2.01
CA GLN A 312 -2.56 11.49 -2.11
C GLN A 312 -1.39 10.85 -1.34
N ASP A 313 -1.65 10.31 -0.16
CA ASP A 313 -0.64 9.60 0.64
C ASP A 313 -0.09 8.37 -0.09
N VAL A 314 -0.97 7.56 -0.70
CA VAL A 314 -0.56 6.40 -1.52
C VAL A 314 0.27 6.83 -2.72
N LEU A 315 -0.12 7.90 -3.41
CA LEU A 315 0.59 8.41 -4.59
C LEU A 315 2.00 8.91 -4.23
N SER A 316 2.15 9.63 -3.12
CA SER A 316 3.45 10.11 -2.66
C SER A 316 4.41 8.96 -2.32
N ALA A 317 3.91 7.93 -1.61
CA ALA A 317 4.67 6.73 -1.28
C ALA A 317 5.09 5.95 -2.55
N SER A 318 4.16 5.79 -3.50
CA SER A 318 4.42 5.14 -4.79
C SER A 318 5.46 5.91 -5.61
N LYS A 319 5.38 7.25 -5.64
CA LYS A 319 6.35 8.10 -6.34
C LYS A 319 7.76 7.94 -5.77
N ALA A 320 7.91 7.97 -4.44
CA ALA A 320 9.20 7.76 -3.78
C ALA A 320 9.80 6.38 -4.12
N ARG A 321 8.98 5.33 -4.11
CA ARG A 321 9.41 3.97 -4.48
C ARG A 321 9.84 3.87 -5.94
N ASN A 322 9.05 4.43 -6.86
CA ASN A 322 9.35 4.37 -8.28
C ASN A 322 10.61 5.20 -8.61
N ALA A 323 10.84 6.33 -7.93
CA ALA A 323 12.08 7.09 -8.05
C ALA A 323 13.30 6.26 -7.63
N PHE A 324 13.22 5.58 -6.48
CA PHE A 324 14.28 4.66 -6.03
C PHE A 324 14.53 3.53 -7.04
N HIS A 325 13.46 2.89 -7.54
CA HIS A 325 13.56 1.81 -8.51
C HIS A 325 14.19 2.26 -9.84
N ASN A 326 13.87 3.46 -10.31
CA ASN A 326 14.42 4.00 -11.55
C ASN A 326 15.92 4.30 -11.42
N VAL A 327 16.36 4.87 -10.30
CA VAL A 327 17.80 5.10 -10.03
C VAL A 327 18.57 3.77 -10.02
N MET A 328 18.04 2.77 -9.32
CA MET A 328 18.68 1.45 -9.24
C MET A 328 18.74 0.73 -10.59
N SER A 329 17.61 0.69 -11.31
CA SER A 329 17.53 -0.02 -12.59
C SER A 329 18.36 0.65 -13.69
N HIS A 330 18.43 1.99 -13.72
CA HIS A 330 19.25 2.71 -14.67
C HIS A 330 20.75 2.48 -14.43
N GLY A 331 21.18 2.46 -13.17
CA GLY A 331 22.58 2.16 -12.80
C GLY A 331 23.02 0.73 -13.13
N LEU A 332 22.10 -0.24 -13.04
CA LEU A 332 22.40 -1.65 -13.33
C LEU A 332 22.28 -2.02 -14.83
N ARG A 333 21.61 -1.20 -15.63
CA ARG A 333 21.38 -1.47 -17.06
C ARG A 333 22.67 -1.44 -17.89
N ARG A 334 23.55 -0.46 -17.64
CA ARG A 334 24.86 -0.36 -18.31
C ARG A 334 25.75 -1.59 -18.05
N PRO A 335 26.03 -2.00 -16.81
CA PRO A 335 26.86 -3.17 -16.56
C PRO A 335 26.21 -4.45 -17.10
N MET A 336 24.88 -4.59 -17.06
CA MET A 336 24.18 -5.72 -17.70
C MET A 336 24.44 -5.79 -19.20
N HIS A 337 24.37 -4.66 -19.93
CA HIS A 337 24.64 -4.66 -21.37
C HIS A 337 26.12 -4.94 -21.68
N SER A 338 27.05 -4.44 -20.88
CA SER A 338 28.48 -4.77 -21.02
C SER A 338 28.75 -6.25 -20.78
N ILE A 339 28.17 -6.84 -19.73
CA ILE A 339 28.30 -8.29 -19.43
C ILE A 339 27.61 -9.12 -20.51
N SER A 340 26.43 -8.72 -20.97
CA SER A 340 25.73 -9.39 -22.07
C SER A 340 26.52 -9.32 -23.37
N GLY A 341 27.15 -8.18 -23.67
CA GLY A 341 28.02 -8.03 -24.83
C GLY A 341 29.25 -8.94 -24.76
N LEU A 342 29.93 -8.99 -23.60
CA LEU A 342 31.04 -9.91 -23.37
C LEU A 342 30.62 -11.37 -23.46
N LEU A 343 29.48 -11.75 -22.88
CA LEU A 343 28.92 -13.10 -23.00
C LEU A 343 28.57 -13.44 -24.46
N SER A 344 28.01 -12.49 -25.21
CA SER A 344 27.73 -12.67 -26.63
C SER A 344 29.00 -12.82 -27.45
N MET A 345 30.07 -12.09 -27.14
CA MET A 345 31.38 -12.28 -27.80
C MET A 345 32.00 -13.64 -27.45
N LEU A 346 31.92 -14.06 -26.18
CA LEU A 346 32.38 -15.38 -25.74
C LEU A 346 31.55 -16.54 -26.34
N GLN A 347 30.28 -16.31 -26.67
CA GLN A 347 29.42 -17.27 -27.37
C GLN A 347 29.61 -17.24 -28.90
N ASN A 348 30.03 -16.11 -29.47
CA ASN A 348 30.33 -15.98 -30.90
C ASN A 348 31.73 -16.50 -31.28
N GLU A 349 32.59 -16.75 -30.29
CA GLU A 349 33.83 -17.51 -30.42
C GLU A 349 33.49 -18.98 -30.74
N LYS A 350 33.12 -19.21 -32.00
CA LYS A 350 32.97 -20.51 -32.65
C LYS A 350 34.26 -21.37 -32.62
N TYR A 351 35.33 -20.86 -32.01
CA TYR A 351 36.59 -21.54 -31.74
C TYR A 351 36.60 -22.34 -30.43
N LEU A 352 35.79 -21.96 -29.43
CA LEU A 352 35.79 -22.62 -28.10
C LEU A 352 35.07 -23.98 -28.07
N SER A 353 34.38 -24.36 -29.16
CA SER A 353 33.75 -25.69 -29.31
C SER A 353 34.75 -26.75 -29.73
N ASN A 354 35.72 -26.40 -30.59
CA ASN A 354 36.64 -27.39 -31.16
C ASN A 354 37.68 -27.85 -30.14
N GLU A 355 38.16 -26.95 -29.29
CA GLU A 355 39.13 -27.27 -28.23
C GLU A 355 38.49 -28.12 -27.11
N LYS A 356 37.20 -27.87 -26.80
CA LYS A 356 36.42 -28.70 -25.87
C LYS A 356 36.11 -30.08 -26.45
N GLN A 357 35.85 -30.20 -27.75
CA GLN A 357 35.66 -31.51 -28.39
C GLN A 357 36.96 -32.31 -28.42
N LEU A 358 38.11 -31.66 -28.66
CA LEU A 358 39.42 -32.32 -28.63
C LEU A 358 39.78 -32.83 -27.22
N LEU A 359 39.53 -32.03 -26.18
CA LEU A 359 39.76 -32.44 -24.78
C LEU A 359 38.81 -33.56 -24.32
N VAL A 360 37.54 -33.53 -24.74
CA VAL A 360 36.57 -34.59 -24.43
C VAL A 360 36.90 -35.88 -25.18
N ASP A 361 37.30 -35.82 -26.45
CA ASP A 361 37.71 -37.03 -27.21
C ASP A 361 39.00 -37.65 -26.67
N THR A 362 39.91 -36.84 -26.12
CA THR A 362 41.16 -37.34 -25.53
C THR A 362 40.91 -37.97 -24.16
N MET A 363 39.96 -37.46 -23.37
CA MET A 363 39.56 -38.05 -22.08
C MET A 363 38.65 -39.29 -22.21
N VAL A 364 37.99 -39.50 -23.35
CA VAL A 364 37.19 -40.72 -23.62
C VAL A 364 38.05 -41.86 -24.17
N LYS A 365 39.28 -41.57 -24.65
CA LYS A 365 40.24 -42.56 -25.18
C LYS A 365 41.35 -42.97 -24.22
N THR A 366 41.28 -42.56 -22.96
CA THR A 366 42.14 -43.06 -21.87
C THR A 366 41.24 -43.62 -20.79
#